data_AF-A0A1R1FRL3-F1
#
_entry.id   AF-A0A1R1FRL3-F1
#
_cell.length_a   1.000
_cell.length_b   1.000
_cell.length_c   1.000
_cell.angle_alpha   90.00
_cell.angle_beta   90.00
_cell.angle_gamma   90.00
#
_symmetry.space_group_name_H-M   'P 1'
#
loop_
_entity.id
_entity.type
_entity.pdbx_description
1 polymer ?
#
loop_
_entity_poly.entity_id
_entity_poly.type
_entity_poly.pdbx_seq_one_letter_code
_entity_poly.pdbx_strand_id
1 'polypeptide(L)'
;MNFPPWLEQAIRARLDEVSARIEHDPELSRVHEEKDEAFEALFAGKNVEQTPEYTEWENRYIVSKGIENEQLYMQGLRDGIQLTVSLLGVSMPEEIDTES
;
A
#
# COMPACT_ATOMS: atom_id res chain seq x y z
N MET A 1 10.44 -22.25 -1.49
CA MET A 1 11.22 -22.30 -2.75
C MET A 1 12.42 -21.39 -2.55
N ASN A 2 13.60 -21.79 -3.02
CA ASN A 2 14.76 -20.89 -3.04
C ASN A 2 14.77 -20.22 -4.41
N PHE A 3 14.58 -18.90 -4.44
CA PHE A 3 14.73 -18.15 -5.68
C PHE A 3 16.20 -17.81 -5.89
N PRO A 4 16.66 -17.64 -7.14
CA PRO A 4 17.98 -17.09 -7.39
C PRO A 4 18.13 -15.73 -6.69
N PRO A 5 19.30 -15.39 -6.11
CA PRO A 5 19.49 -14.13 -5.39
C PRO A 5 19.14 -12.88 -6.19
N TRP A 6 19.38 -12.90 -7.51
CA TRP A 6 19.04 -11.79 -8.40
C TRP A 6 17.54 -11.56 -8.48
N LEU A 7 16.73 -12.62 -8.40
CA LEU A 7 15.27 -12.54 -8.48
C LEU A 7 14.69 -12.02 -7.16
N GLU A 8 15.22 -12.47 -6.03
CA GLU A 8 14.84 -11.93 -4.72
C GLU A 8 15.15 -10.43 -4.61
N GLN A 9 16.32 -10.01 -5.10
CA GLN A 9 16.69 -8.60 -5.15
C GLN A 9 15.76 -7.79 -6.06
N ALA A 10 15.40 -8.32 -7.23
CA ALA A 10 14.48 -7.65 -8.14
C ALA A 10 13.08 -7.48 -7.52
N ILE A 11 12.56 -8.53 -6.86
CA ILE A 11 11.27 -8.48 -6.16
C ILE A 11 11.31 -7.44 -5.03
N ARG A 12 12.39 -7.42 -4.24
CA ARG A 12 12.54 -6.43 -3.15
C ARG A 12 12.63 -5.00 -3.67
N ALA A 13 13.46 -4.76 -4.68
CA ALA A 13 13.58 -3.43 -5.29
C ALA A 13 12.23 -2.93 -5.85
N ARG A 14 11.44 -3.83 -6.44
CA ARG A 14 10.09 -3.51 -6.90
C ARG A 14 9.15 -3.17 -5.73
N LEU A 15 9.18 -3.95 -4.66
CA LEU A 15 8.39 -3.69 -3.46
C LEU A 15 8.73 -2.32 -2.84
N ASP A 16 10.02 -1.99 -2.74
CA ASP A 16 10.49 -0.71 -2.20
C ASP A 16 10.02 0.45 -3.08
N GLU A 17 10.14 0.32 -4.41
CA GLU A 17 9.66 1.32 -5.38
C GLU A 17 8.15 1.56 -5.26
N VAL A 18 7.36 0.49 -5.21
CA VAL A 18 5.90 0.57 -5.10
C VAL A 18 5.50 1.19 -3.76
N SER A 19 6.15 0.79 -2.67
CA SER A 19 5.87 1.34 -1.34
C SER A 19 6.10 2.85 -1.30
N ALA A 20 7.21 3.33 -1.86
CA ALA A 20 7.49 4.76 -1.94
C ALA A 20 6.46 5.52 -2.81
N ARG A 21 5.92 4.89 -3.85
CA ARG A 21 4.86 5.52 -4.67
C ARG A 21 3.54 5.61 -3.93
N ILE A 22 3.18 4.55 -3.20
CA ILE A 22 1.97 4.50 -2.36
C ILE A 22 2.05 5.57 -1.26
N GLU A 23 3.22 5.75 -0.64
CA GLU A 23 3.45 6.81 0.36
C GLU A 23 3.26 8.23 -0.20
N HIS A 24 3.50 8.44 -1.50
CA HIS A 24 3.30 9.72 -2.18
C HIS A 24 1.98 9.82 -2.95
N ASP A 25 1.07 8.86 -2.78
CA ASP A 25 -0.23 8.90 -3.44
C ASP A 25 -1.10 10.03 -2.85
N PRO A 26 -1.72 10.90 -3.67
CA PRO A 26 -2.45 12.06 -3.18
C PRO A 26 -3.67 11.72 -2.30
N GLU A 27 -4.35 10.60 -2.57
CA GLU A 27 -5.51 10.17 -1.77
C GLU A 27 -5.04 9.64 -0.40
N LEU A 28 -3.92 8.91 -0.36
CA LEU A 28 -3.29 8.48 0.88
C LEU A 28 -2.66 9.63 1.66
N SER A 29 -2.10 10.62 0.97
CA SER A 29 -1.50 11.80 1.58
C SER A 29 -2.50 12.55 2.46
N ARG A 30 -3.75 12.68 2.01
CA ARG A 30 -4.82 13.28 2.82
C ARG A 30 -5.12 12.49 4.09
N VAL A 31 -5.19 11.15 3.97
CA VAL A 31 -5.45 10.28 5.13
C VAL A 31 -4.26 10.32 6.10
N HIS A 32 -3.03 10.43 5.60
CA HIS A 32 -1.84 10.62 6.41
C HIS A 32 -1.82 11.96 7.13
N GLU A 33 -2.15 13.06 6.44
CA GLU A 33 -2.30 14.39 7.06
C GLU A 33 -3.33 14.36 8.19
N GLU A 34 -4.50 13.78 7.95
CA GLU A 34 -5.54 13.59 8.97
C GLU A 34 -5.05 12.76 10.17
N LYS A 35 -4.22 11.74 9.93
CA LYS A 35 -3.61 10.91 10.98
C LYS A 35 -2.52 11.70 11.73
N ASP A 36 -1.72 12.51 11.04
CA ASP A 36 -0.67 13.34 11.65
C ASP A 36 -1.27 14.47 12.49
N GLU A 37 -2.34 15.12 12.04
CA GLU A 37 -3.09 16.10 12.84
C GLU A 37 -3.64 15.49 14.13
N ALA A 38 -4.21 14.28 14.05
CA ALA A 38 -4.68 13.55 15.22
C ALA A 38 -3.52 13.18 16.15
N PHE A 39 -2.34 12.87 15.62
CA PHE A 39 -1.14 12.57 16.40
C PHE A 39 -0.62 13.79 17.15
N GLU A 40 -0.56 14.96 16.51
CA GLU A 40 -0.12 16.20 17.15
C GLU A 40 -1.07 16.61 18.29
N ALA A 41 -2.38 16.37 18.15
CA ALA A 41 -3.36 16.61 19.20
C ALA A 41 -3.12 15.75 20.47
N LEU A 42 -2.52 14.57 20.33
CA LEU A 42 -2.20 13.68 21.45
C LEU A 42 -1.16 14.23 22.41
N PHE A 43 -0.18 14.99 21.91
CA PHE A 43 0.93 15.49 22.72
C PHE A 43 0.57 16.66 23.64
N ALA A 44 -0.67 17.15 23.60
CA ALA A 44 -1.13 18.25 24.44
C ALA A 44 -1.46 17.84 25.91
N GLY A 45 -1.53 16.54 26.24
CA GLY A 45 -2.00 16.05 27.54
C GLY A 45 -1.10 15.01 28.23
N LYS A 46 -1.22 14.89 29.56
CA LYS A 46 -0.63 13.76 30.33
C LYS A 46 -1.64 12.61 30.40
N ASN A 47 -1.20 11.40 30.03
CA ASN A 47 -1.97 10.14 29.87
C ASN A 47 -2.78 10.02 28.56
N VAL A 48 -2.04 10.10 27.45
CA VAL A 48 -2.52 10.02 26.06
C VAL A 48 -3.35 8.76 25.76
N GLU A 49 -2.94 7.58 26.23
CA GLU A 49 -3.58 6.30 25.87
C GLU A 49 -5.04 6.15 26.35
N GLN A 50 -5.50 7.00 27.28
CA GLN A 50 -6.88 6.97 27.80
C GLN A 50 -7.76 8.09 27.22
N THR A 51 -7.25 8.88 26.27
CA THR A 51 -7.98 10.03 25.74
C THR A 51 -8.77 9.67 24.48
N PRO A 52 -9.92 10.33 24.23
CA PRO A 52 -10.69 10.17 23.01
C PRO A 52 -9.86 10.43 21.74
N GLU A 53 -8.91 11.36 21.80
CA GLU A 53 -8.00 11.69 20.72
C GLU A 53 -7.13 10.49 20.33
N TYR A 54 -6.71 9.65 21.31
CA TYR A 54 -5.91 8.47 21.02
C TYR A 54 -6.72 7.43 20.26
N THR A 55 -7.99 7.27 20.63
CA THR A 55 -8.92 6.39 19.92
C THR A 55 -9.14 6.86 18.48
N GLU A 56 -9.26 8.17 18.28
CA GLU A 56 -9.42 8.74 16.94
C GLU A 56 -8.16 8.56 16.09
N TRP A 57 -6.98 8.85 16.64
CA TRP A 57 -5.70 8.61 15.98
C TRP A 57 -5.51 7.14 15.62
N GLU A 58 -5.78 6.22 16.55
CA GLU A 58 -5.63 4.77 16.33
C GLU A 58 -6.55 4.29 15.19
N ASN A 59 -7.80 4.75 15.16
CA ASN A 59 -8.72 4.46 14.07
C ASN A 59 -8.19 4.96 12.72
N ARG A 60 -7.72 6.22 12.64
CA ARG A 60 -7.15 6.79 11.41
C ARG A 60 -5.89 6.04 10.97
N TYR A 61 -5.05 5.65 11.93
CA TYR A 61 -3.85 4.85 11.67
C TYR A 61 -4.19 3.47 11.08
N ILE A 62 -5.12 2.74 11.69
CA ILE A 62 -5.54 1.41 11.21
C ILE A 62 -6.12 1.49 9.80
N VAL A 63 -6.97 2.48 9.52
CA VAL A 63 -7.54 2.70 8.18
C VAL A 63 -6.43 3.00 7.17
N SER A 64 -5.50 3.90 7.50
CA SER A 64 -4.35 4.22 6.63
C SER A 64 -3.54 2.97 6.28
N LYS A 65 -3.18 2.17 7.28
CA LYS A 65 -2.44 0.91 7.09
C LYS A 65 -3.24 -0.11 6.27
N GLY A 66 -4.57 -0.13 6.41
CA GLY A 66 -5.46 -0.97 5.62
C GLY A 66 -5.37 -0.64 4.13
N ILE A 67 -5.48 0.64 3.78
CA ILE A 67 -5.41 1.13 2.39
C ILE A 67 -4.03 0.84 1.78
N GLU A 68 -2.94 1.13 2.50
CA GLU A 68 -1.57 0.84 2.04
C GLU A 68 -1.37 -0.66 1.74
N ASN A 69 -1.83 -1.53 2.65
CA ASN A 69 -1.71 -2.97 2.48
C ASN A 69 -2.53 -3.48 1.28
N GLU A 70 -3.73 -2.95 1.07
CA GLU A 70 -4.56 -3.30 -0.08
C GLU A 70 -3.89 -2.89 -1.39
N GLN A 71 -3.37 -1.66 -1.49
CA GLN A 71 -2.66 -1.20 -2.67
C GLN A 71 -1.40 -2.04 -2.96
N LEU A 72 -0.61 -2.36 -1.92
CA LEU A 72 0.55 -3.25 -2.04
C LEU A 72 0.15 -4.64 -2.53
N TYR A 73 -0.93 -5.21 -1.99
CA TYR A 73 -1.43 -6.52 -2.41
C TYR A 73 -1.86 -6.52 -3.89
N MET A 74 -2.64 -5.52 -4.30
CA MET A 74 -3.12 -5.40 -5.67
C MET A 74 -1.97 -5.18 -6.67
N GLN A 75 -0.99 -4.36 -6.32
CA GLN A 75 0.20 -4.16 -7.16
C GLN A 75 1.06 -5.42 -7.23
N GLY A 76 1.25 -6.13 -6.12
CA GLY A 76 1.96 -7.41 -6.09
C GLY A 76 1.30 -8.48 -6.96
N LEU A 77 -0.04 -8.56 -6.95
CA LEU A 77 -0.80 -9.45 -7.83
C LEU A 77 -0.59 -9.08 -9.30
N ARG A 78 -0.67 -7.79 -9.66
CA ARG A 78 -0.43 -7.30 -11.02
C ARG A 78 0.98 -7.63 -11.51
N ASP A 79 1.99 -7.34 -10.69
CA ASP A 79 3.40 -7.63 -11.00
C ASP A 79 3.62 -9.15 -11.19
N GLY A 80 2.98 -9.99 -10.36
CA GLY A 80 3.04 -11.45 -10.47
C GLY A 80 2.38 -12.00 -11.75
N ILE A 81 1.22 -11.46 -12.14
CA ILE A 81 0.57 -11.81 -13.42
C ILE A 81 1.47 -11.40 -14.58
N GLN A 82 1.98 -10.16 -14.58
CA GLN A 82 2.85 -9.66 -15.64
C GLN A 82 4.15 -10.47 -15.78
N LEU A 83 4.74 -10.89 -14.66
CA LEU A 83 5.90 -11.78 -14.65
C LEU A 83 5.56 -13.14 -15.29
N THR A 84 4.43 -13.73 -14.90
CA THR A 84 3.98 -15.03 -15.42
C THR A 84 3.68 -14.97 -16.92
N VAL A 85 2.98 -13.92 -17.37
CA VAL A 85 2.71 -13.62 -18.78
C VAL A 85 4.01 -13.50 -19.57
N SER A 86 4.97 -12.72 -19.06
CA SER A 86 6.27 -12.49 -19.72
C SER A 86 7.09 -13.77 -19.84
N LEU A 87 7.04 -14.65 -18.82
CA LEU A 87 7.77 -15.92 -18.80
C LEU A 87 7.13 -17.00 -19.67
N LEU A 88 5.79 -17.07 -19.70
CA LEU A 88 5.06 -18.09 -20.44
C LEU A 88 4.78 -17.69 -21.91
N GLY A 89 5.05 -16.44 -22.28
CA GLY A 89 4.76 -15.92 -23.62
C GLY A 89 3.28 -15.90 -23.96
N VAL A 90 2.41 -15.93 -22.94
CA VAL A 90 0.96 -15.90 -23.10
C VAL A 90 0.53 -14.46 -23.32
N SER A 91 0.02 -14.11 -24.50
CA SER A 91 -0.65 -12.83 -24.72
C SER A 91 -1.89 -12.75 -23.82
N MET A 92 -2.03 -11.68 -23.03
CA MET A 92 -3.28 -11.41 -22.32
C MET A 92 -4.41 -11.34 -23.36
N PRO A 93 -5.56 -12.00 -23.13
CA PRO A 93 -6.72 -11.72 -23.97
C PRO A 93 -7.03 -10.23 -23.83
N GLU A 94 -7.05 -9.51 -24.96
CA GLU A 94 -7.56 -8.14 -24.98
C GLU A 94 -8.96 -8.17 -24.38
N GLU A 95 -9.23 -7.28 -23.43
CA GLU A 95 -10.60 -7.01 -23.01
C GLU A 95 -11.37 -6.68 -24.28
N ILE A 96 -12.27 -7.58 -24.65
CA ILE A 96 -13.24 -7.31 -25.70
C ILE A 96 -14.11 -6.21 -25.11
N ASP A 97 -13.91 -4.97 -25.56
CA ASP A 97 -14.85 -3.89 -25.38
C ASP A 97 -16.21 -4.37 -25.93
N THR A 98 -17.03 -4.97 -25.08
CA THR A 98 -18.45 -5.10 -25.32
C THR A 98 -19.05 -3.71 -25.13
N GLU A 99 -18.94 -2.91 -26.18
CA GLU A 99 -19.85 -1.81 -26.44
C GLU A 99 -21.27 -2.40 -26.56
N SER A 100 -22.12 -2.20 -25.56
CA SER A 100 -23.58 -2.42 -25.64
C SER A 100 -24.31 -1.65 -24.56
#